data_AF-A0A1M5XFB1-F1
#
_entry.id   AF-A0A1M5XFB1-F1
#
_cell.length_a   1.000
_cell.length_b   1.000
_cell.length_c   1.000
_cell.angle_alpha   90.00
_cell.angle_beta   90.00
_cell.angle_gamma   90.00
#
_symmetry.space_group_name_H-M   'P 1'
#
loop_
_entity.id
_entity.type
_entity.pdbx_description
1 polymer ?
#
loop_
_entity_poly.entity_id
_entity_poly.type
_entity_poly.pdbx_seq_one_letter_code
_entity_poly.pdbx_strand_id
1 'polypeptide(L)'
;MTAGYFLLLSAVLHVIGSFLSGFTTVGLFLLFPAALYTAFFFGLRRGLDWVAWLALVCMLGGMAGTVLELTKASSVSGWILWGILAADFCAAVLLGRMIWTKVAARQS
;
A
#
# COMPACT_ATOMS: atom_id res chain seq x y z
N MET A 1 5.94 -3.37 13.47
CA MET A 1 6.84 -3.80 12.37
C MET A 1 6.09 -4.56 11.28
N THR A 2 5.23 -5.53 11.62
CA THR A 2 4.54 -6.40 10.64
C THR A 2 3.82 -5.66 9.51
N ALA A 3 3.07 -4.60 9.81
CA ALA A 3 2.40 -3.76 8.80
C ALA A 3 3.37 -3.14 7.77
N GLY A 4 4.57 -2.76 8.22
CA GLY A 4 5.58 -2.16 7.36
C GLY A 4 6.14 -3.13 6.31
N TYR A 5 6.20 -4.42 6.60
CA TYR A 5 6.63 -5.41 5.62
C TYR A 5 5.62 -5.57 4.49
N PHE A 6 4.32 -5.47 4.77
CA PHE A 6 3.29 -5.48 3.74
C PHE A 6 3.30 -4.21 2.89
N LEU A 7 3.63 -3.04 3.46
CA LEU A 7 3.88 -1.82 2.68
C LEU A 7 5.03 -2.01 1.68
N LEU A 8 6.14 -2.60 2.12
CA LEU A 8 7.27 -2.89 1.24
C LEU A 8 6.93 -3.94 0.17
N LEU A 9 6.19 -4.99 0.56
CA LEU A 9 5.73 -5.99 -0.38
C LEU A 9 4.85 -5.36 -1.47
N SER A 10 3.90 -4.52 -1.08
CA SER A 10 3.06 -3.77 -2.02
C SER A 10 3.91 -2.85 -2.91
N ALA A 11 4.91 -2.15 -2.35
CA ALA A 11 5.82 -1.31 -3.12
C ALA A 11 6.59 -2.11 -4.18
N VAL A 12 7.09 -3.30 -3.83
CA VAL A 12 7.78 -4.19 -4.79
C VAL A 12 6.82 -4.64 -5.89
N LEU A 13 5.59 -5.03 -5.54
CA LEU A 13 4.58 -5.44 -6.51
C LEU A 13 4.20 -4.31 -7.47
N HIS A 14 4.12 -3.08 -6.97
CA HIS A 14 3.90 -1.90 -7.80
C HIS A 14 5.04 -1.68 -8.80
N VAL A 15 6.31 -1.80 -8.36
CA VAL A 15 7.48 -1.70 -9.26
C VAL A 15 7.46 -2.81 -10.32
N ILE A 16 7.15 -4.05 -9.93
CA ILE A 16 7.01 -5.18 -10.86
C ILE A 16 5.86 -4.90 -11.84
N GLY A 17 4.73 -4.37 -11.37
CA GLY A 17 3.60 -3.96 -12.21
C GLY A 17 3.99 -2.90 -13.23
N SER A 18 4.75 -1.88 -12.84
CA SER A 18 5.30 -0.85 -13.73
C SER A 18 6.21 -1.44 -14.81
N PHE A 19 7.09 -2.36 -14.42
CA PHE A 19 8.02 -2.99 -15.36
C PHE A 19 7.28 -3.88 -16.37
N LEU A 20 6.34 -4.70 -15.89
CA LEU A 20 5.58 -5.63 -16.73
C LEU A 20 4.57 -4.93 -17.64
N SER A 21 4.13 -3.72 -17.30
CA SER A 21 3.32 -2.90 -18.21
C SER A 21 4.16 -2.14 -19.24
N GLY A 22 5.49 -2.30 -19.26
CA GLY A 22 6.38 -1.58 -20.17
C GLY A 22 6.42 -0.08 -19.89
N PHE A 23 6.22 0.33 -18.64
CA PHE A 23 6.16 1.75 -18.24
C PHE A 23 5.11 2.58 -19.00
N THR A 24 3.96 1.97 -19.31
CA THR A 24 2.76 2.71 -19.72
C THR A 24 2.40 3.81 -18.71
N THR A 25 1.55 4.77 -19.08
CA THR A 25 1.10 5.83 -18.17
C THR A 25 0.60 5.29 -16.82
N VAL A 26 -0.17 4.18 -16.86
CA VAL A 26 -0.63 3.48 -15.65
C VAL A 26 0.55 2.86 -14.88
N GLY A 27 1.48 2.22 -15.59
CA GLY A 27 2.71 1.69 -14.99
C GLY A 27 3.57 2.74 -14.30
N LEU A 28 3.77 3.90 -14.91
CA LEU A 28 4.50 5.02 -14.29
C LEU A 28 3.76 5.54 -13.06
N PHE A 29 2.43 5.58 -13.10
CA PHE A 29 1.63 5.94 -11.94
C PHE A 29 1.83 4.96 -10.78
N LEU A 30 2.00 3.66 -11.02
CA LEU A 30 2.28 2.66 -9.97
C LEU A 30 3.61 2.91 -9.23
N LEU A 31 4.57 3.62 -9.82
CA LEU A 31 5.81 3.97 -9.12
C LEU A 31 5.59 5.00 -8.00
N PHE A 32 4.55 5.82 -8.10
CA PHE A 32 4.22 6.80 -7.07
C PHE A 32 3.80 6.12 -5.74
N PRO A 33 2.83 5.20 -5.71
CA PRO A 33 2.55 4.37 -4.54
C PRO A 33 3.77 3.61 -4.03
N ALA A 34 4.62 3.06 -4.92
CA ALA A 34 5.82 2.34 -4.51
C ALA A 34 6.79 3.20 -3.70
N ALA A 35 7.07 4.42 -4.18
CA ALA A 35 7.91 5.38 -3.46
C ALA A 35 7.26 5.80 -2.13
N LEU A 36 5.95 6.07 -2.17
CA LEU A 36 5.19 6.52 -1.01
C LEU A 36 5.14 5.46 0.11
N TYR A 37 4.87 4.20 -0.23
CA TYR A 37 4.80 3.10 0.73
C TYR A 37 6.17 2.78 1.33
N THR A 38 7.24 2.95 0.54
CA THR A 38 8.62 2.88 1.04
C THR A 38 8.91 4.00 2.05
N ALA A 39 8.49 5.24 1.77
CA ALA A 39 8.63 6.35 2.72
C ALA A 39 7.85 6.10 4.01
N PHE A 40 6.63 5.57 3.92
CA PHE A 40 5.82 5.20 5.08
C PHE A 40 6.47 4.10 5.92
N PHE A 41 7.09 3.11 5.30
CA PHE A 41 7.86 2.10 6.04
C PHE A 41 8.93 2.74 6.93
N PHE A 42 9.72 3.68 6.41
CA PHE A 42 10.71 4.39 7.20
C PHE A 42 10.08 5.27 8.30
N GLY A 43 8.97 5.94 8.01
CA GLY A 43 8.23 6.72 9.01
C GLY A 43 7.68 5.85 10.16
N LEU A 44 7.15 4.66 9.84
CA LEU A 44 6.70 3.68 10.82
C LEU A 44 7.85 3.13 11.66
N ARG A 45 9.03 2.90 11.08
CA ARG A 45 10.23 2.49 11.85
C ARG A 45 10.69 3.54 12.84
N ARG A 46 10.46 4.82 12.54
CA ARG A 46 10.70 5.94 13.47
C ARG A 46 9.61 6.11 14.52
N GLY A 47 8.58 5.25 14.53
CA GLY A 47 7.50 5.30 15.51
C GLY A 47 6.53 6.47 15.32
N LEU A 48 6.49 7.10 14.15
CA LEU A 48 5.65 8.26 13.89
C LEU A 48 4.17 7.85 13.72
N ASP A 49 3.33 8.19 14.70
CA ASP A 49 1.92 7.78 14.71
C ASP A 49 1.09 8.41 13.58
N TRP A 50 1.38 9.67 13.22
CA TRP A 50 0.68 10.34 12.12
C TRP A 50 0.96 9.66 10.77
N VAL A 51 2.14 9.06 10.61
CA VAL A 51 2.48 8.28 9.41
C VAL A 51 1.65 7.00 9.33
N ALA A 52 1.32 6.38 10.47
CA ALA A 52 0.46 5.19 10.48
C ALA A 52 -0.95 5.51 9.96
N TRP A 53 -1.53 6.63 10.39
CA TRP A 53 -2.82 7.11 9.88
C TRP A 53 -2.76 7.46 8.40
N LEU A 54 -1.73 8.19 7.98
CA LEU A 54 -1.56 8.56 6.57
C LEU A 54 -1.38 7.31 5.69
N ALA A 55 -0.54 6.36 6.13
CA ALA A 55 -0.35 5.09 5.45
C ALA A 55 -1.66 4.31 5.32
N LEU A 56 -2.49 4.28 6.38
CA LEU A 56 -3.80 3.61 6.34
C LEU A 56 -4.71 4.22 5.27
N VAL A 57 -4.84 5.55 5.23
CA VAL A 57 -5.65 6.25 4.21
C VAL A 57 -5.12 5.95 2.80
N CYS A 58 -3.80 5.97 2.63
CA CYS A 58 -3.18 5.66 1.33
C CYS A 58 -3.34 4.20 0.91
N MET A 59 -3.37 3.23 1.84
CA MET A 59 -3.67 1.83 1.53
C MET A 59 -5.11 1.67 1.03
N LEU A 60 -6.08 2.32 1.70
CA LEU A 60 -7.48 2.31 1.26
C LEU A 60 -7.63 2.96 -0.13
N GLY A 61 -6.93 4.07 -0.37
CA GLY A 61 -6.89 4.74 -1.68
C GLY A 61 -6.23 3.88 -2.77
N GLY A 62 -5.12 3.21 -2.45
CA GLY A 62 -4.43 2.27 -3.35
C GLY A 62 -5.31 1.09 -3.76
N MET A 63 -6.04 0.51 -2.81
CA MET A 63 -7.03 -0.53 -3.11
C MET A 63 -8.14 -0.02 -4.03
N ALA A 64 -8.70 1.17 -3.78
CA ALA A 64 -9.73 1.75 -4.65
C ALA A 64 -9.22 1.96 -6.08
N GLY A 65 -8.00 2.49 -6.24
CA GLY A 65 -7.35 2.64 -7.54
C GLY A 65 -7.11 1.29 -8.24
N THR A 66 -6.63 0.29 -7.49
CA THR A 66 -6.38 -1.07 -8.01
C THR A 66 -7.66 -1.76 -8.47
N VAL A 67 -8.76 -1.61 -7.73
CA VAL A 67 -10.09 -2.11 -8.10
C VAL A 67 -10.59 -1.44 -9.38
N LEU A 68 -10.44 -0.12 -9.50
CA LEU A 68 -10.81 0.59 -10.73
C LEU A 68 -10.00 0.09 -11.93
N GLU A 69 -8.71 -0.20 -11.76
CA GLU A 69 -7.90 -0.76 -12.84
C GLU A 69 -8.23 -2.21 -13.19
N LEU A 70 -8.63 -3.04 -12.21
CA LEU A 70 -9.16 -4.37 -12.47
C LEU A 70 -10.44 -4.32 -13.33
N THR A 71 -11.30 -3.31 -13.15
CA THR A 71 -12.54 -3.17 -13.93
C THR A 71 -12.35 -2.63 -15.35
N LYS A 72 -11.20 -2.03 -15.66
CA LYS A 72 -10.96 -1.36 -16.96
C LYS A 72 -10.17 -2.18 -17.99
N ALA A 73 -9.90 -3.47 -17.71
CA ALA A 73 -8.98 -4.30 -18.53
C ALA A 73 -7.63 -3.60 -18.75
N SER A 74 -6.95 -3.29 -17.64
CA SER A 74 -5.70 -2.50 -17.62
C SER A 74 -4.54 -3.17 -18.35
N SER A 75 -3.54 -2.36 -18.75
CA SER A 75 -2.26 -2.81 -19.32
C SER A 75 -1.38 -3.60 -18.33
N VAL A 76 -1.74 -3.60 -17.05
CA VAL A 76 -1.05 -4.33 -15.97
C VAL A 76 -1.70 -5.70 -15.80
N SER A 77 -0.89 -6.74 -15.66
CA SER A 77 -1.41 -8.10 -15.54
C SER A 77 -2.29 -8.28 -14.30
N GLY A 78 -3.46 -8.91 -14.48
CA GLY A 78 -4.46 -9.05 -13.41
C GLY A 78 -3.96 -9.75 -12.15
N TRP A 79 -3.06 -10.74 -12.27
CA TRP A 79 -2.51 -11.42 -11.09
C TRP A 79 -1.66 -10.49 -10.21
N ILE A 80 -1.00 -9.49 -10.81
CA ILE A 80 -0.23 -8.47 -10.07
C ILE A 80 -1.19 -7.56 -9.33
N LEU A 81 -2.26 -7.11 -10.00
CA LEU A 81 -3.27 -6.24 -9.40
C LEU A 81 -3.96 -6.94 -8.21
N TRP A 82 -4.27 -8.23 -8.33
CA TRP A 82 -4.77 -9.03 -7.20
C TRP A 82 -3.73 -9.14 -6.07
N GLY A 83 -2.44 -9.31 -6.40
CA GLY A 83 -1.36 -9.31 -5.43
C GLY A 83 -1.22 -7.98 -4.68
N ILE A 84 -1.29 -6.86 -5.41
CA ILE A 84 -1.28 -5.50 -4.83
C ILE A 84 -2.48 -5.33 -3.89
N LEU A 85 -3.68 -5.68 -4.36
CA LEU A 85 -4.90 -5.55 -3.57
C LEU A 85 -4.83 -6.36 -2.27
N ALA A 86 -4.33 -7.60 -2.33
CA ALA A 86 -4.14 -8.44 -1.16
C ALA A 86 -3.10 -7.87 -0.19
N ALA A 87 -1.97 -7.36 -0.70
CA ALA A 87 -0.92 -6.74 0.11
C ALA A 87 -1.42 -5.46 0.80
N ASP A 88 -2.12 -4.59 0.06
CA ASP A 88 -2.70 -3.35 0.59
C ASP A 88 -3.77 -3.64 1.64
N PHE A 89 -4.62 -4.64 1.42
CA PHE A 89 -5.61 -5.06 2.41
C PHE A 89 -4.97 -5.55 3.70
N CYS A 90 -3.96 -6.43 3.60
CA CYS A 90 -3.22 -6.92 4.76
C CYS A 90 -2.53 -5.79 5.53
N ALA A 91 -1.89 -4.86 4.81
CA ALA A 91 -1.28 -3.68 5.41
C ALA A 91 -2.33 -2.79 6.11
N ALA A 92 -3.48 -2.53 5.48
CA ALA A 92 -4.56 -1.72 6.05
C ALA A 92 -5.12 -2.36 7.34
N VAL A 93 -5.39 -3.66 7.35
CA VAL A 93 -5.86 -4.37 8.55
C VAL A 93 -4.84 -4.29 9.68
N LEU A 94 -3.56 -4.53 9.40
CA LEU A 94 -2.51 -4.48 10.42
C LEU A 94 -2.26 -3.06 10.93
N LEU A 95 -2.32 -2.04 10.06
CA LEU A 95 -2.25 -0.64 10.45
C LEU A 95 -3.44 -0.25 11.32
N GLY A 96 -4.66 -0.60 10.93
CA GLY A 96 -5.87 -0.36 11.71
C GLY A 96 -5.80 -0.99 13.10
N ARG A 97 -5.35 -2.25 13.21
CA ARG A 97 -5.11 -2.90 14.51
C ARG A 97 -4.05 -2.20 15.34
N MET A 98 -2.92 -1.82 14.72
CA MET A 98 -1.85 -1.10 15.42
C MET A 98 -2.33 0.25 15.96
N ILE A 99 -3.06 1.01 15.15
CA ILE A 99 -3.61 2.30 15.53
C ILE A 99 -4.63 2.13 16.65
N TRP A 100 -5.57 1.20 16.52
CA TRP A 100 -6.60 0.95 17.52
C TRP A 100 -6.01 0.57 18.89
N THR A 101 -5.05 -0.35 18.91
CA THR A 101 -4.36 -0.74 20.16
C THR A 101 -3.64 0.43 20.82
N LYS A 102 -2.98 1.29 20.04
CA LYS A 102 -2.34 2.51 20.56
C LYS A 102 -3.34 3.52 21.10
N VAL A 103 -4.48 3.71 20.43
CA VAL A 103 -5.54 4.62 20.88
C VAL A 103 -6.16 4.11 22.17
N ALA A 104 -6.50 2.82 22.24
CA ALA A 104 -7.06 2.20 23.44
C ALA A 104 -6.11 2.33 24.65
N ALA A 105 -4.80 2.14 24.45
CA ALA A 105 -3.79 2.27 25.51
C ALA A 105 -3.57 3.72 26.00
N ARG A 106 -4.02 4.74 25.25
CA ARG A 106 -3.98 6.14 25.69
C ARG A 106 -5.19 6.56 26.52
N GLN A 107 -6.22 5.72 26.59
CA GLN A 107 -7.47 6.00 27.30
C GLN A 107 -7.58 5.27 28.65
N SER A 108 -6.61 4.42 28.98
CA SER A 108 -6.43 3.73 30.27
C SER A 108 -5.46 4.48 31.17
#